data_AF-A0A945E930-F1
#
_entry.id   AF-A0A945E930-F1
#
_cell.length_a   1.000
_cell.length_b   1.000
_cell.length_c   1.000
_cell.angle_alpha   90.00
_cell.angle_beta   90.00
_cell.angle_gamma   90.00
#
_symmetry.space_group_name_H-M   'P 1'
#
loop_
_entity.id
_entity.type
_entity.pdbx_description
1 polymer ?
#
loop_
_entity_poly.entity_id
_entity_poly.type
_entity_poly.pdbx_seq_one_letter_code
_entity_poly.pdbx_strand_id
1 'polypeptide(L)'
;MSLISESNEAQKRAITHGEGPQLIVAGAGTGKTRVVTARIAWLITEKNVNVDEVLALTFTEKAATEMEERVDQMLPYGYVDLWISTFHAFCDKILKMHALEIGLPNDYKLLDQTQSWMLVQNNLDRFNLDYYKPIGSPTKFIHALLGHFSRCKDEGIKPEDYLKYAEDLKLNSDSTSIIKNLKIDTEGLSESEQKELLAQEILRVNELANAFHVYQQILLENDAMDFADLINYTIDLLKRRPAILQKYRNKFKYILVDEFQDTNTVQYELIKMISAPKNNITVVGDDDQSIYKFRGASIANIMDFKKDFPGSKEVVLTENYRSCQEILDISYKFIVQNNPNRLEHELGIKKELKSHLDCESVIKHIHEASGEDEAKAVIEKIIEIKNSEDKEWSDFAILIRANSSAEIFISYLNQMDIPYQFLAMKGLYNKPIILDIVSYFKLLDNY
;
A
#
# COMPACT_ATOMS: atom_id res chain seq x y z
N MET A 1 -25.26 -8.10 18.22
CA MET A 1 -25.92 -9.41 18.01
C MET A 1 -26.51 -9.63 16.60
N SER A 2 -26.90 -8.61 15.81
CA SER A 2 -27.50 -8.82 14.47
C SER A 2 -26.50 -9.14 13.34
N LEU A 3 -25.24 -8.76 13.46
CA LEU A 3 -24.28 -8.85 12.35
C LEU A 3 -23.74 -10.27 12.10
N ILE A 4 -23.55 -11.07 13.16
CA ILE A 4 -23.18 -12.49 13.02
C ILE A 4 -24.36 -13.28 12.45
N SER A 5 -25.60 -12.92 12.77
CA SER A 5 -26.79 -13.60 12.23
C SER A 5 -26.98 -13.37 10.73
N GLU A 6 -26.58 -12.21 10.21
CA GLU A 6 -26.64 -11.89 8.78
C GLU A 6 -25.42 -12.38 7.98
N SER A 7 -24.37 -12.86 8.65
CA SER A 7 -23.18 -13.40 8.00
C SER A 7 -23.38 -14.84 7.55
N ASN A 8 -22.74 -15.21 6.43
CA ASN A 8 -22.67 -16.61 6.02
C ASN A 8 -21.71 -17.42 6.92
N GLU A 9 -21.70 -18.73 6.75
CA GLU A 9 -20.89 -19.63 7.60
C GLU A 9 -19.37 -19.40 7.47
N ALA A 10 -18.87 -18.97 6.31
CA ALA A 10 -17.45 -18.63 6.16
C ALA A 10 -17.11 -17.33 6.92
N GLN A 11 -17.92 -16.29 6.76
CA GLN A 11 -17.78 -15.03 7.49
C GLN A 11 -17.91 -15.24 9.00
N LYS A 12 -18.88 -16.03 9.47
CA LYS A 12 -19.02 -16.38 10.90
C LYS A 12 -17.75 -17.03 11.44
N ARG A 13 -17.21 -18.04 10.75
CA ARG A 13 -15.96 -18.70 11.15
C ARG A 13 -14.77 -17.74 11.21
N ALA A 14 -14.69 -16.79 10.28
CA ALA A 14 -13.68 -15.73 10.32
C ALA A 14 -13.86 -14.82 11.54
N ILE A 15 -15.07 -14.30 11.75
CA ILE A 15 -15.41 -13.38 12.84
C ILE A 15 -15.16 -14.03 14.21
N THR A 16 -15.63 -15.26 14.41
CA THR A 16 -15.61 -15.93 15.73
C THR A 16 -14.33 -16.71 16.02
N HIS A 17 -13.29 -16.60 15.18
CA HIS A 17 -12.02 -17.25 15.44
C HIS A 17 -11.39 -16.69 16.73
N GLY A 18 -11.06 -17.55 17.68
CA GLY A 18 -10.54 -17.13 18.98
C GLY A 18 -9.07 -16.70 18.89
N GLU A 19 -8.20 -17.58 19.35
CA GLU A 19 -6.75 -17.36 19.43
C GLU A 19 -6.00 -17.93 18.23
N GLY A 20 -4.76 -17.46 18.06
CA GLY A 20 -3.83 -17.92 17.05
C GLY A 20 -4.00 -17.25 15.68
N PRO A 21 -3.06 -17.51 14.75
CA PRO A 21 -2.99 -16.83 13.48
C PRO A 21 -4.16 -17.24 12.56
N GLN A 22 -4.69 -16.29 11.81
CA GLN A 22 -5.77 -16.49 10.83
C GLN A 22 -5.46 -15.75 9.54
N LEU A 23 -5.65 -16.45 8.41
CA LEU A 23 -5.59 -15.90 7.06
C LEU A 23 -6.99 -15.95 6.44
N ILE A 24 -7.53 -14.79 6.10
CA ILE A 24 -8.80 -14.67 5.39
C ILE A 24 -8.49 -14.30 3.94
N VAL A 25 -8.75 -15.24 3.03
CA VAL A 25 -8.66 -15.00 1.58
C VAL A 25 -10.04 -14.61 1.08
N ALA A 26 -10.17 -13.42 0.53
CA ALA A 26 -11.50 -12.86 0.27
C ALA A 26 -11.55 -12.14 -1.07
N GLY A 27 -12.34 -12.68 -1.99
CA GLY A 27 -12.52 -12.07 -3.31
C GLY A 27 -13.21 -10.70 -3.26
N ALA A 28 -13.22 -10.00 -4.39
CA ALA A 28 -13.94 -8.73 -4.54
C ALA A 28 -15.41 -8.86 -4.12
N GLY A 29 -15.92 -7.89 -3.36
CA GLY A 29 -17.34 -7.84 -2.96
C GLY A 29 -17.80 -8.92 -1.98
N THR A 30 -16.89 -9.67 -1.35
CA THR A 30 -17.24 -10.74 -0.38
C THR A 30 -17.41 -10.26 1.07
N GLY A 31 -17.19 -8.96 1.30
CA GLY A 31 -17.35 -8.34 2.62
C GLY A 31 -16.09 -8.35 3.50
N LYS A 32 -14.87 -8.28 2.92
CA LYS A 32 -13.58 -8.14 3.64
C LYS A 32 -13.65 -7.24 4.86
N THR A 33 -13.94 -5.95 4.64
CA THR A 33 -14.00 -4.94 5.69
C THR A 33 -15.14 -5.20 6.68
N ARG A 34 -16.27 -5.77 6.23
CA ARG A 34 -17.37 -6.19 7.14
C ARG A 34 -16.90 -7.29 8.09
N VAL A 35 -16.12 -8.26 7.62
CA VAL A 35 -15.57 -9.32 8.46
C VAL A 35 -14.57 -8.78 9.47
N VAL A 36 -13.68 -7.87 9.06
CA VAL A 36 -12.70 -7.24 9.97
C VAL A 36 -13.40 -6.43 11.07
N THR A 37 -14.32 -5.53 10.69
CA THR A 37 -15.07 -4.69 11.64
C THR A 37 -15.94 -5.53 12.58
N ALA A 38 -16.68 -6.51 12.05
CA ALA A 38 -17.49 -7.41 12.87
C ALA A 38 -16.64 -8.27 13.83
N ARG A 39 -15.42 -8.65 13.42
CA ARG A 39 -14.46 -9.36 14.30
C ARG A 39 -14.01 -8.48 15.46
N ILE A 40 -13.65 -7.21 15.20
CA ILE A 40 -13.29 -6.25 16.27
C ILE A 40 -14.45 -6.11 17.25
N ALA A 41 -15.66 -5.86 16.75
CA ALA A 41 -16.85 -5.75 17.58
C ALA A 41 -17.13 -7.04 18.39
N TRP A 42 -16.97 -8.22 17.79
CA TRP A 42 -17.14 -9.50 18.47
C TRP A 42 -16.10 -9.74 19.57
N LEU A 43 -14.83 -9.40 19.34
CA LEU A 43 -13.78 -9.51 20.35
C LEU A 43 -14.10 -8.64 21.57
N ILE A 44 -14.57 -7.42 21.34
CA ILE A 44 -14.90 -6.47 22.42
C ILE A 44 -16.16 -6.93 23.17
N THR A 45 -17.23 -7.25 22.45
CA THR A 45 -18.55 -7.50 23.05
C THR A 45 -18.73 -8.91 23.61
N GLU A 46 -18.31 -9.94 22.86
CA GLU A 46 -18.56 -11.35 23.23
C GLU A 46 -17.36 -11.99 23.93
N LYS A 47 -16.13 -11.56 23.60
CA LYS A 47 -14.90 -12.01 24.28
C LYS A 47 -14.43 -11.11 25.41
N ASN A 48 -15.13 -10.00 25.64
CA ASN A 48 -14.81 -9.03 26.70
C ASN A 48 -13.34 -8.57 26.65
N VAL A 49 -12.81 -8.42 25.43
CA VAL A 49 -11.47 -7.87 25.18
C VAL A 49 -11.54 -6.35 25.32
N ASN A 50 -10.58 -5.75 26.00
CA ASN A 50 -10.53 -4.30 26.13
C ASN A 50 -10.21 -3.66 24.76
N VAL A 51 -10.84 -2.52 24.44
CA VAL A 51 -10.62 -1.77 23.19
C VAL A 51 -9.14 -1.45 22.96
N ASP A 52 -8.40 -1.17 24.03
CA ASP A 52 -6.96 -0.90 24.00
C ASP A 52 -6.10 -2.13 23.65
N GLU A 53 -6.69 -3.32 23.68
CA GLU A 53 -6.02 -4.59 23.39
C GLU A 53 -6.18 -5.08 21.95
N VAL A 54 -6.98 -4.37 21.14
CA VAL A 54 -7.21 -4.67 19.72
C VAL A 54 -6.57 -3.61 18.85
N LEU A 55 -5.66 -4.02 17.97
CA LEU A 55 -5.05 -3.17 16.95
C LEU A 55 -5.57 -3.58 15.57
N ALA A 56 -6.06 -2.63 14.78
CA ALA A 56 -6.40 -2.85 13.38
C ALA A 56 -5.59 -1.90 12.48
N LEU A 57 -4.92 -2.47 11.49
CA LEU A 57 -4.08 -1.74 10.54
C LEU A 57 -4.64 -1.87 9.12
N THR A 58 -4.61 -0.77 8.37
CA THR A 58 -4.99 -0.73 6.95
C THR A 58 -4.01 0.14 6.15
N PHE A 59 -4.17 0.19 4.83
CA PHE A 59 -3.26 0.90 3.94
C PHE A 59 -3.60 2.38 3.73
N THR A 60 -4.87 2.77 3.86
CA THR A 60 -5.32 4.14 3.56
C THR A 60 -6.07 4.78 4.73
N GLU A 61 -5.91 6.09 4.90
CA GLU A 61 -6.63 6.87 5.93
C GLU A 61 -8.15 6.78 5.75
N LYS A 62 -8.63 6.74 4.50
CA LYS A 62 -10.05 6.55 4.20
C LYS A 62 -10.55 5.20 4.73
N ALA A 63 -9.80 4.12 4.49
CA ALA A 63 -10.18 2.80 4.98
C ALA A 63 -10.13 2.72 6.51
N ALA A 64 -9.19 3.42 7.16
CA ALA A 64 -9.10 3.47 8.61
C ALA A 64 -10.33 4.18 9.19
N THR A 65 -10.67 5.35 8.65
CA THR A 65 -11.85 6.14 9.07
C THR A 65 -13.15 5.35 8.85
N GLU A 66 -13.34 4.74 7.67
CA GLU A 66 -14.53 3.94 7.36
C GLU A 66 -14.63 2.69 8.26
N MET A 67 -13.50 2.08 8.62
CA MET A 67 -13.45 0.94 9.55
C MET A 67 -13.81 1.37 10.97
N GLU A 68 -13.29 2.50 11.44
CA GLU A 68 -13.57 3.08 12.75
C GLU A 68 -15.05 3.45 12.90
N GLU A 69 -15.61 4.22 11.96
CA GLU A 69 -17.03 4.60 11.94
C GLU A 69 -17.94 3.37 11.99
N ARG A 70 -17.59 2.31 11.25
CA ARG A 70 -18.33 1.05 11.26
C ARG A 70 -18.26 0.35 12.61
N VAL A 71 -17.09 0.26 13.24
CA VAL A 71 -16.96 -0.38 14.55
C VAL A 71 -17.71 0.40 15.61
N ASP A 72 -17.63 1.73 15.60
CA ASP A 72 -18.35 2.58 16.56
C ASP A 72 -19.86 2.38 16.49
N GLN A 73 -20.43 2.28 15.28
CA GLN A 73 -21.85 1.96 15.10
C GLN A 73 -22.24 0.56 15.62
N MET A 74 -21.28 -0.36 15.69
CA MET A 74 -21.49 -1.73 16.17
C MET A 74 -21.37 -1.86 17.69
N LEU A 75 -20.62 -0.98 18.34
CA LEU A 75 -20.36 -1.04 19.77
C LEU A 75 -21.50 -0.37 20.57
N PRO A 76 -21.93 -0.96 21.69
CA PRO A 76 -22.99 -0.39 22.52
C PRO A 76 -22.53 0.84 23.33
N TYR A 77 -21.23 1.16 23.30
CA TYR A 77 -20.60 2.13 24.19
C TYR A 77 -20.45 3.55 23.60
N GLY A 78 -20.97 3.81 22.39
CA GLY A 78 -20.74 5.07 21.67
C GLY A 78 -19.32 5.17 21.13
N TYR A 79 -18.87 6.40 20.82
CA TYR A 79 -17.52 6.66 20.29
C TYR A 79 -16.46 6.28 21.33
N VAL A 80 -15.60 5.32 20.96
CA VAL A 80 -14.47 4.86 21.77
C VAL A 80 -13.17 5.06 21.00
N ASP A 81 -12.10 5.37 21.72
CA ASP A 81 -10.79 5.63 21.11
C ASP A 81 -10.16 4.28 20.68
N LEU A 82 -10.38 3.89 19.42
CA LEU A 82 -9.96 2.59 18.87
C LEU A 82 -8.55 2.70 18.27
N TRP A 83 -7.76 1.63 18.36
CA TRP A 83 -6.50 1.53 17.65
C TRP A 83 -6.73 1.04 16.21
N ILE A 84 -7.47 1.83 15.43
CA ILE A 84 -7.70 1.61 14.00
C ILE A 84 -6.97 2.72 13.25
N SER A 85 -5.95 2.37 12.48
CA SER A 85 -5.15 3.38 11.77
C SER A 85 -4.43 2.81 10.56
N THR A 86 -3.75 3.66 9.80
CA THR A 86 -2.72 3.18 8.87
C THR A 86 -1.45 2.74 9.61
N PHE A 87 -0.60 1.98 8.93
CA PHE A 87 0.74 1.65 9.45
C PHE A 87 1.56 2.89 9.79
N HIS A 88 1.50 3.91 8.93
CA HIS A 88 2.25 5.15 9.11
C HIS A 88 1.75 5.91 10.34
N ALA A 89 0.44 6.10 10.49
CA ALA A 89 -0.15 6.75 11.66
C ALA A 89 0.15 5.99 12.96
N PHE A 90 0.12 4.66 12.92
CA PHE A 90 0.50 3.82 14.06
C PHE A 90 1.96 4.03 14.47
N CYS A 91 2.89 3.96 13.52
CA CYS A 91 4.32 4.17 13.74
C CYS A 91 4.62 5.59 14.21
N ASP A 92 3.99 6.60 13.61
CA ASP A 92 4.11 8.02 14.01
C ASP A 92 3.69 8.20 15.48
N LYS A 93 2.57 7.60 15.90
CA LYS A 93 2.12 7.62 17.30
C LYS A 93 3.14 6.98 18.24
N ILE A 94 3.75 5.86 17.85
CA ILE A 94 4.81 5.20 18.66
C ILE A 94 6.06 6.08 18.76
N LEU A 95 6.53 6.62 17.64
CA LEU A 95 7.74 7.45 17.59
C LEU A 95 7.56 8.75 18.38
N LYS A 96 6.43 9.44 18.27
CA LYS A 96 6.14 10.63 19.10
C LYS A 96 6.22 10.35 20.60
N MET A 97 5.92 9.13 21.05
CA MET A 97 6.02 8.74 22.46
C MET A 97 7.43 8.28 22.87
N HIS A 98 8.23 7.73 21.95
CA HIS A 98 9.40 6.93 22.30
C HIS A 98 10.66 7.17 21.44
N ALA A 99 10.64 8.07 20.46
CA ALA A 99 11.76 8.34 19.56
C ALA A 99 13.05 8.73 20.30
N LEU A 100 12.92 9.48 21.41
CA LEU A 100 14.06 9.90 22.24
C LEU A 100 14.87 8.70 22.77
N GLU A 101 14.25 7.54 22.94
CA GLU A 101 14.91 6.32 23.42
C GLU A 101 15.92 5.73 22.43
N ILE A 102 15.85 6.13 21.16
CA ILE A 102 16.84 5.80 20.12
C ILE A 102 17.61 7.04 19.61
N GLY A 103 17.50 8.17 20.32
CA GLY A 103 18.21 9.39 20.00
C GLY A 103 17.62 10.17 18.83
N LEU A 104 16.34 9.95 18.51
CA LEU A 104 15.60 10.74 17.52
C LEU A 104 14.71 11.77 18.22
N PRO A 105 14.55 12.98 17.65
CA PRO A 105 13.57 13.94 18.15
C PRO A 105 12.16 13.34 18.09
N ASN A 106 11.28 13.74 19.00
CA ASN A 106 9.87 13.32 18.99
C ASN A 106 8.94 14.34 18.32
N ASP A 107 9.46 15.53 18.02
CA ASP A 107 8.85 16.65 17.31
C ASP A 107 9.41 16.79 15.88
N TYR A 108 9.78 15.67 15.26
CA TYR A 108 10.31 15.65 13.91
C TYR A 108 9.29 16.15 12.87
N LYS A 109 9.81 16.71 11.78
CA LYS A 109 9.03 17.15 10.63
C LYS A 109 8.81 16.00 9.65
N LEU A 110 7.57 15.52 9.54
CA LEU A 110 7.20 14.55 8.51
C LEU A 110 7.11 15.24 7.14
N LEU A 111 7.88 14.76 6.17
CA LEU A 111 7.94 15.33 4.82
C LEU A 111 7.07 14.55 3.84
N ASP A 112 6.28 15.29 3.06
CA ASP A 112 5.63 14.78 1.86
C ASP A 112 6.61 14.67 0.67
N GLN A 113 6.18 14.05 -0.43
CA GLN A 113 7.03 13.86 -1.63
C GLN A 113 7.57 15.18 -2.21
N THR A 114 6.81 16.26 -2.10
CA THR A 114 7.20 17.58 -2.62
C THR A 114 8.25 18.21 -1.71
N GLN A 115 8.06 18.11 -0.40
CA GLN A 115 9.01 18.60 0.60
C GLN A 115 10.32 17.83 0.56
N SER A 116 10.29 16.50 0.43
CA SER A 116 11.49 15.69 0.22
C SER A 116 12.21 16.10 -1.06
N TRP A 117 11.48 16.38 -2.14
CA TRP A 117 12.06 16.87 -3.39
C TRP A 117 12.73 18.23 -3.24
N MET A 118 12.07 19.19 -2.57
CA MET A 118 12.63 20.51 -2.29
C MET A 118 13.88 20.42 -1.40
N LEU A 119 13.86 19.53 -0.40
CA LEU A 119 15.00 19.32 0.49
C LEU A 119 16.23 18.82 -0.29
N VAL A 120 16.02 17.84 -1.17
CA VAL A 120 17.09 17.34 -2.07
C VAL A 120 17.54 18.42 -3.04
N GLN A 121 16.61 19.19 -3.62
CA GLN A 121 16.94 20.28 -4.54
C GLN A 121 17.85 21.33 -3.89
N ASN A 122 17.56 21.72 -2.64
CA ASN A 122 18.32 22.71 -1.90
C ASN A 122 19.71 22.21 -1.43
N ASN A 123 19.94 20.91 -1.48
CA ASN A 123 21.16 20.25 -1.02
C ASN A 123 21.82 19.42 -2.13
N LEU A 124 21.49 19.68 -3.41
CA LEU A 124 21.88 18.83 -4.53
C LEU A 124 23.41 18.73 -4.71
N ASP A 125 24.12 19.77 -4.34
CA ASP A 125 25.58 19.86 -4.33
C ASP A 125 26.23 18.81 -3.41
N ARG A 126 25.57 18.41 -2.31
CA ARG A 126 26.07 17.42 -1.36
C ARG A 126 26.05 15.98 -1.90
N PHE A 127 25.23 15.70 -2.92
CA PHE A 127 25.10 14.35 -3.47
C PHE A 127 26.29 13.95 -4.36
N ASN A 128 27.10 14.91 -4.82
CA ASN A 128 28.28 14.69 -5.67
C ASN A 128 28.04 13.69 -6.82
N LEU A 129 26.93 13.86 -7.55
CA LEU A 129 26.50 12.98 -8.63
C LEU A 129 27.40 13.15 -9.87
N ASP A 130 27.89 12.04 -10.44
CA ASP A 130 28.69 12.02 -11.67
C ASP A 130 27.96 11.23 -12.77
N TYR A 131 27.59 9.98 -12.49
CA TYR A 131 26.79 9.15 -13.39
C TYR A 131 25.38 9.73 -13.59
N TYR A 132 24.73 10.14 -12.52
CA TYR A 132 23.41 10.77 -12.57
C TYR A 132 23.49 12.30 -12.70
N LYS A 133 24.65 12.83 -13.11
CA LYS A 133 24.82 14.26 -13.31
C LYS A 133 23.90 14.74 -14.45
N PRO A 134 22.98 15.69 -14.18
CA PRO A 134 22.08 16.18 -15.20
C PRO A 134 22.81 16.98 -16.29
N ILE A 135 22.73 16.54 -17.55
CA ILE A 135 23.26 17.27 -18.72
C ILE A 135 22.40 18.53 -19.04
N GLY A 136 21.27 18.69 -18.37
CA GLY A 136 20.34 19.81 -18.54
C GLY A 136 19.77 20.30 -17.21
N SER A 137 18.46 20.09 -16.99
CA SER A 137 17.81 20.52 -15.75
C SER A 137 18.38 19.76 -14.52
N PRO A 138 18.94 20.46 -13.52
CA PRO A 138 19.54 19.85 -12.33
C PRO A 138 18.58 18.94 -11.54
N THR A 139 17.28 19.14 -11.69
CA THR A 139 16.26 18.48 -10.86
C THR A 139 15.63 17.24 -11.48
N LYS A 140 16.00 16.90 -12.73
CA LYS A 140 15.34 15.85 -13.52
C LYS A 140 15.29 14.49 -12.83
N PHE A 141 16.34 14.13 -12.08
CA PHE A 141 16.47 12.80 -11.47
C PHE A 141 16.02 12.71 -10.02
N ILE A 142 15.72 13.84 -9.36
CA ILE A 142 15.40 13.85 -7.92
C ILE A 142 14.21 12.95 -7.62
N HIS A 143 13.14 13.00 -8.44
CA HIS A 143 12.00 12.11 -8.26
C HIS A 143 12.36 10.61 -8.40
N ALA A 144 13.26 10.28 -9.32
CA ALA A 144 13.71 8.91 -9.53
C ALA A 144 14.57 8.42 -8.35
N LEU A 145 15.46 9.28 -7.84
CA LEU A 145 16.27 9.00 -6.66
C LEU A 145 15.40 8.80 -5.42
N LEU A 146 14.47 9.71 -5.14
CA LEU A 146 13.52 9.56 -4.02
C LEU A 146 12.68 8.29 -4.14
N GLY A 147 12.22 7.95 -5.36
CA GLY A 147 11.51 6.70 -5.60
C GLY A 147 12.38 5.45 -5.43
N HIS A 148 13.69 5.55 -5.65
CA HIS A 148 14.66 4.49 -5.34
C HIS A 148 14.85 4.34 -3.83
N PHE A 149 15.09 5.45 -3.13
CA PHE A 149 15.31 5.47 -1.68
C PHE A 149 14.09 4.95 -0.91
N SER A 150 12.88 5.37 -1.32
CA SER A 150 11.63 4.84 -0.75
C SER A 150 11.58 3.32 -0.88
N ARG A 151 11.91 2.77 -2.06
CA ARG A 151 11.91 1.32 -2.28
C ARG A 151 12.96 0.59 -1.44
N CYS A 152 14.16 1.16 -1.28
CA CYS A 152 15.15 0.62 -0.36
C CYS A 152 14.59 0.54 1.07
N LYS A 153 13.95 1.61 1.55
CA LYS A 153 13.31 1.65 2.87
C LYS A 153 12.14 0.68 3.00
N ASP A 154 11.32 0.50 1.96
CA ASP A 154 10.21 -0.45 1.93
C ASP A 154 10.66 -1.92 2.04
N GLU A 155 11.88 -2.21 1.59
CA GLU A 155 12.56 -3.52 1.71
C GLU A 155 13.44 -3.64 2.97
N GLY A 156 13.48 -2.60 3.81
CA GLY A 156 14.27 -2.59 5.05
C GLY A 156 15.78 -2.45 4.84
N ILE A 157 16.20 -2.00 3.66
CA ILE A 157 17.61 -1.74 3.33
C ILE A 157 18.02 -0.41 3.95
N LYS A 158 18.95 -0.45 4.90
CA LYS A 158 19.50 0.77 5.50
C LYS A 158 20.61 1.38 4.64
N PRO A 159 20.91 2.68 4.80
CA PRO A 159 22.03 3.30 4.10
C PRO A 159 23.36 2.56 4.30
N GLU A 160 23.63 2.08 5.52
CA GLU A 160 24.85 1.34 5.84
C GLU A 160 24.91 -0.01 5.12
N ASP A 161 23.77 -0.70 5.02
CA ASP A 161 23.67 -1.98 4.31
C ASP A 161 23.93 -1.78 2.81
N TYR A 162 23.40 -0.70 2.23
CA TYR A 162 23.57 -0.42 0.81
C TYR A 162 25.00 0.03 0.47
N LEU A 163 25.63 0.84 1.33
CA LEU A 163 27.04 1.20 1.20
C LEU A 163 27.93 -0.03 1.27
N LYS A 164 27.71 -0.91 2.25
CA LYS A 164 28.45 -2.17 2.38
C LYS A 164 28.28 -3.05 1.14
N TYR A 165 27.06 -3.18 0.63
CA TYR A 165 26.81 -3.93 -0.60
C TYR A 165 27.58 -3.34 -1.79
N ALA A 166 27.63 -2.02 -1.93
CA ALA A 166 28.38 -1.35 -2.99
C ALA A 166 29.91 -1.53 -2.84
N GLU A 167 30.43 -1.54 -1.61
CA GLU A 167 31.84 -1.83 -1.32
C GLU A 167 32.19 -3.30 -1.64
N ASP A 168 31.35 -4.24 -1.24
CA ASP A 168 31.52 -5.66 -1.51
C ASP A 168 31.53 -5.95 -3.03
N LEU A 169 30.72 -5.22 -3.81
CA LEU A 169 30.74 -5.31 -5.28
C LEU A 169 32.07 -4.83 -5.88
N LYS A 170 32.67 -3.77 -5.33
CA LYS A 170 33.99 -3.28 -5.79
C LYS A 170 35.11 -4.27 -5.48
N LEU A 171 35.06 -4.89 -4.31
CA LEU A 171 36.10 -5.83 -3.86
C LEU A 171 36.08 -7.16 -4.65
N ASN A 172 34.92 -7.55 -5.17
CA ASN A 172 34.73 -8.84 -5.85
C ASN A 172 34.69 -8.73 -7.39
N SER A 173 35.18 -7.64 -7.98
CA SER A 173 35.04 -7.26 -9.41
C SER A 173 35.43 -8.30 -10.46
N ASP A 174 36.12 -9.37 -10.07
CA ASP A 174 36.58 -10.45 -10.95
C ASP A 174 35.62 -11.64 -11.06
N SER A 175 34.48 -11.62 -10.35
CA SER A 175 33.61 -12.79 -10.24
C SER A 175 32.47 -12.79 -11.26
N THR A 176 32.41 -13.82 -12.13
CA THR A 176 31.29 -14.09 -13.07
C THR A 176 29.92 -14.17 -12.38
N SER A 177 29.90 -14.45 -11.08
CA SER A 177 28.70 -14.45 -10.24
C SER A 177 28.07 -13.07 -10.07
N ILE A 178 28.85 -11.97 -10.13
CA ILE A 178 28.34 -10.61 -9.98
C ILE A 178 27.52 -10.19 -11.18
N ILE A 179 27.98 -10.51 -12.39
CA ILE A 179 27.27 -10.23 -13.64
C ILE A 179 25.86 -10.84 -13.58
N LYS A 180 25.78 -12.09 -13.11
CA LYS A 180 24.51 -12.79 -12.92
C LYS A 180 23.62 -12.16 -11.84
N ASN A 181 24.20 -11.70 -10.74
CA ASN A 181 23.46 -11.07 -9.64
C ASN A 181 22.92 -9.68 -10.02
N LEU A 182 23.70 -8.90 -10.79
CA LEU A 182 23.30 -7.59 -11.30
C LEU A 182 22.37 -7.67 -12.52
N LYS A 183 22.07 -8.89 -13.00
CA LYS A 183 21.22 -9.15 -14.18
C LYS A 183 21.67 -8.36 -15.41
N ILE A 184 22.98 -8.19 -15.58
CA ILE A 184 23.56 -7.52 -16.73
C ILE A 184 23.40 -8.46 -17.92
N ASP A 185 22.77 -7.97 -18.99
CA ASP A 185 22.72 -8.71 -20.24
C ASP A 185 24.10 -8.70 -20.91
N THR A 186 24.70 -9.87 -21.02
CA THR A 186 26.04 -10.06 -21.60
C THR A 186 26.01 -10.91 -22.86
N GLU A 187 24.83 -11.21 -23.41
CA GLU A 187 24.73 -12.02 -24.62
C GLU A 187 25.41 -11.32 -25.81
N GLY A 188 26.40 -11.98 -26.41
CA GLY A 188 27.12 -11.47 -27.59
C GLY A 188 28.25 -10.47 -27.32
N LEU A 189 28.54 -10.11 -26.06
CA LEU A 189 29.63 -9.18 -25.70
C LEU A 189 30.98 -9.89 -25.52
N SER A 190 32.07 -9.24 -25.93
CA SER A 190 33.43 -9.69 -25.65
C SER A 190 33.80 -9.56 -24.16
N GLU A 191 34.82 -10.28 -23.70
CA GLU A 191 35.28 -10.21 -22.30
C GLU A 191 35.68 -8.79 -21.86
N SER A 192 36.18 -7.97 -22.80
CA SER A 192 36.55 -6.57 -22.51
C SER A 192 35.32 -5.70 -22.29
N GLU A 193 34.28 -5.86 -23.12
CA GLU A 193 33.03 -5.11 -23.01
C GLU A 193 32.25 -5.49 -21.74
N GLN A 194 32.27 -6.78 -21.37
CA GLN A 194 31.65 -7.25 -20.12
C GLN A 194 32.31 -6.62 -18.89
N LYS A 195 33.65 -6.49 -18.88
CA LYS A 195 34.38 -5.86 -17.78
C LYS A 195 34.10 -4.36 -17.68
N GLU A 196 34.00 -3.67 -18.81
CA GLU A 196 33.68 -2.24 -18.84
C GLU A 196 32.26 -1.99 -18.33
N LEU A 197 31.28 -2.76 -18.82
CA LEU A 197 29.89 -2.65 -18.38
C LEU A 197 29.72 -2.94 -16.88
N LEU A 198 30.43 -3.96 -16.38
CA LEU A 198 30.46 -4.27 -14.95
C LEU A 198 31.06 -3.11 -14.14
N ALA A 199 32.16 -2.51 -14.60
CA ALA A 199 32.77 -1.37 -13.93
C ALA A 199 31.81 -0.16 -13.86
N GLN A 200 31.10 0.13 -14.95
CA GLN A 200 30.08 1.19 -14.99
C GLN A 200 28.92 0.92 -14.03
N GLU A 201 28.42 -0.31 -13.96
CA GLU A 201 27.36 -0.69 -13.03
C GLU A 201 27.80 -0.60 -11.57
N ILE A 202 29.04 -0.99 -11.25
CA ILE A 202 29.60 -0.84 -9.90
C ILE A 202 29.68 0.65 -9.51
N LEU A 203 30.12 1.52 -10.42
CA LEU A 203 30.13 2.96 -10.20
C LEU A 203 28.72 3.51 -9.95
N ARG A 204 27.75 3.11 -10.80
CA ARG A 204 26.34 3.50 -10.68
C ARG A 204 25.73 3.09 -9.33
N VAL A 205 25.95 1.85 -8.90
CA VAL A 205 25.43 1.33 -7.61
C VAL A 205 26.07 2.06 -6.43
N ASN A 206 27.39 2.30 -6.49
CA ASN A 206 28.08 3.05 -5.46
C ASN A 206 27.58 4.51 -5.36
N GLU A 207 27.34 5.18 -6.48
CA GLU A 207 26.77 6.52 -6.48
C GLU A 207 25.37 6.54 -5.84
N LEU A 208 24.51 5.57 -6.18
CA LEU A 208 23.18 5.44 -5.56
C LEU A 208 23.25 5.18 -4.06
N ALA A 209 24.16 4.33 -3.59
CA ALA A 209 24.33 4.03 -2.17
C ALA A 209 24.79 5.27 -1.39
N ASN A 210 25.76 6.02 -1.93
CA ASN A 210 26.21 7.29 -1.34
C ASN A 210 25.09 8.33 -1.35
N ALA A 211 24.37 8.47 -2.46
CA ALA A 211 23.24 9.38 -2.57
C ALA A 211 22.14 9.07 -1.54
N PHE A 212 21.84 7.79 -1.32
CA PHE A 212 20.87 7.36 -0.31
C PHE A 212 21.35 7.71 1.11
N HIS A 213 22.63 7.47 1.41
CA HIS A 213 23.23 7.83 2.69
C HIS A 213 23.19 9.34 2.94
N VAL A 214 23.59 10.14 1.94
CA VAL A 214 23.54 11.61 2.02
C VAL A 214 22.11 12.10 2.22
N TYR A 215 21.13 11.55 1.51
CA TYR A 215 19.72 11.88 1.71
C TYR A 215 19.28 11.63 3.16
N GLN A 216 19.63 10.48 3.74
CA GLN A 216 19.26 10.18 5.12
C GLN A 216 19.97 11.11 6.12
N GLN A 217 21.23 11.49 5.88
CA GLN A 217 21.92 12.47 6.72
C GLN A 217 21.24 13.85 6.65
N ILE A 218 20.86 14.31 5.46
CA ILE A 218 20.15 15.58 5.29
C ILE A 218 18.81 15.56 6.05
N LEU A 219 18.06 14.45 6.01
CA LEU A 219 16.83 14.32 6.79
C LEU A 219 17.09 14.49 8.29
N LEU A 220 18.08 13.76 8.83
CA LEU A 220 18.43 13.82 10.25
C LEU A 220 18.92 15.21 10.68
N GLU A 221 19.75 15.87 9.88
CA GLU A 221 20.24 17.24 10.16
C GLU A 221 19.13 18.29 10.17
N ASN A 222 17.99 18.00 9.55
CA ASN A 222 16.82 18.88 9.50
C ASN A 222 15.69 18.42 10.43
N ASP A 223 15.98 17.52 11.38
CA ASP A 223 15.00 16.89 12.27
C ASP A 223 13.76 16.38 11.52
N ALA A 224 13.98 15.81 10.33
CA ALA A 224 12.94 15.43 9.39
C ALA A 224 12.91 13.91 9.15
N MET A 225 11.74 13.41 8.81
CA MET A 225 11.51 12.03 8.41
C MET A 225 10.60 11.99 7.19
N ASP A 226 10.78 11.00 6.32
CA ASP A 226 9.74 10.66 5.34
C ASP A 226 8.84 9.52 5.85
N PHE A 227 7.80 9.18 5.08
CA PHE A 227 6.84 8.15 5.48
C PHE A 227 7.49 6.78 5.69
N ALA A 228 8.46 6.40 4.87
CA ALA A 228 9.10 5.10 4.98
C ALA A 228 10.02 5.01 6.21
N ASP A 229 10.57 6.13 6.66
CA ASP A 229 11.32 6.22 7.92
C ASP A 229 10.49 5.90 9.15
N LEU A 230 9.19 6.25 9.17
CA LEU A 230 8.32 5.99 10.32
C LEU A 230 8.34 4.50 10.71
N ILE A 231 8.26 3.63 9.72
CA ILE A 231 8.19 2.18 9.93
C ILE A 231 9.58 1.65 10.29
N ASN A 232 10.62 2.04 9.55
CA ASN A 232 11.99 1.60 9.79
C ASN A 232 12.51 2.01 11.17
N TYR A 233 12.30 3.27 11.57
CA TYR A 233 12.69 3.74 12.90
C TYR A 233 11.84 3.14 14.02
N THR A 234 10.57 2.82 13.77
CA THR A 234 9.75 2.07 14.75
C THR A 234 10.32 0.67 14.95
N ILE A 235 10.69 -0.04 13.88
CA ILE A 235 11.34 -1.36 13.97
C ILE A 235 12.66 -1.24 14.76
N ASP A 236 13.48 -0.24 14.45
CA ASP A 236 14.75 0.00 15.16
C ASP A 236 14.55 0.30 16.65
N LEU A 237 13.54 1.12 16.98
CA LEU A 237 13.13 1.37 18.36
C LEU A 237 12.79 0.07 19.08
N LEU A 238 11.94 -0.76 18.48
CA LEU A 238 11.47 -2.00 19.09
C LEU A 238 12.61 -3.05 19.22
N LYS A 239 13.56 -3.07 18.28
CA LYS A 239 14.76 -3.92 18.34
C LYS A 239 15.73 -3.47 19.43
N ARG A 240 16.02 -2.16 19.51
CA ARG A 240 16.98 -1.58 20.47
C ARG A 240 16.43 -1.50 21.89
N ARG A 241 15.10 -1.38 22.04
CA ARG A 241 14.42 -1.25 23.35
C ARG A 241 13.37 -2.36 23.54
N PRO A 242 13.80 -3.59 23.88
CA PRO A 242 12.89 -4.73 24.08
C PRO A 242 11.79 -4.51 25.12
N ALA A 243 12.02 -3.66 26.12
CA ALA A 243 11.00 -3.29 27.11
C ALA A 243 9.80 -2.57 26.48
N ILE A 244 10.04 -1.69 25.50
CA ILE A 244 8.99 -0.99 24.76
C ILE A 244 8.24 -1.97 23.86
N LEU A 245 8.96 -2.88 23.19
CA LEU A 245 8.33 -3.96 22.44
C LEU A 245 7.44 -4.83 23.32
N GLN A 246 7.88 -5.20 24.52
CA GLN A 246 7.09 -5.97 25.46
C GLN A 246 5.84 -5.21 25.94
N LYS A 247 5.94 -3.89 26.14
CA LYS A 247 4.78 -3.03 26.44
C LYS A 247 3.72 -3.15 25.36
N TYR A 248 4.08 -3.04 24.08
CA TYR A 248 3.12 -3.14 22.98
C TYR A 248 2.59 -4.55 22.76
N ARG A 249 3.42 -5.60 22.93
CA ARG A 249 2.97 -7.00 22.91
C ARG A 249 1.97 -7.32 24.02
N ASN A 250 2.18 -6.75 25.21
CA ASN A 250 1.25 -6.92 26.34
C ASN A 250 -0.05 -6.15 26.12
N LYS A 251 0.04 -4.98 25.47
CA LYS A 251 -1.11 -4.15 25.12
C LYS A 251 -1.93 -4.83 24.02
N PHE A 252 -1.38 -4.99 22.82
CA PHE A 252 -2.09 -5.51 21.65
C PHE A 252 -2.16 -7.04 21.68
N LYS A 253 -3.25 -7.56 22.25
CA LYS A 253 -3.53 -8.99 22.32
C LYS A 253 -4.12 -9.56 21.05
N TYR A 254 -4.74 -8.73 20.22
CA TYR A 254 -5.29 -9.09 18.92
C TYR A 254 -4.89 -8.05 17.88
N ILE A 255 -4.37 -8.51 16.74
CA ILE A 255 -3.90 -7.64 15.67
C ILE A 255 -4.61 -8.05 14.38
N LEU A 256 -5.29 -7.10 13.75
CA LEU A 256 -5.99 -7.29 12.50
C LEU A 256 -5.32 -6.44 11.42
N VAL A 257 -5.13 -7.01 10.23
CA VAL A 257 -4.52 -6.31 9.10
C VAL A 257 -5.42 -6.50 7.89
N ASP A 258 -5.97 -5.40 7.38
CA ASP A 258 -6.75 -5.36 6.14
C ASP A 258 -5.84 -5.07 4.94
N GLU A 259 -6.28 -5.47 3.75
CA GLU A 259 -5.54 -5.36 2.48
C GLU A 259 -4.08 -5.85 2.58
N PHE A 260 -3.89 -7.03 3.17
CA PHE A 260 -2.58 -7.61 3.44
C PHE A 260 -1.75 -7.89 2.17
N GLN A 261 -2.37 -7.99 0.99
CA GLN A 261 -1.64 -8.07 -0.28
C GLN A 261 -0.85 -6.81 -0.62
N ASP A 262 -1.19 -5.68 0.01
CA ASP A 262 -0.59 -4.36 -0.26
C ASP A 262 0.53 -4.01 0.73
N THR A 263 0.84 -4.91 1.67
CA THR A 263 1.94 -4.69 2.62
C THR A 263 3.31 -4.90 1.96
N ASN A 264 4.30 -4.12 2.39
CA ASN A 264 5.71 -4.32 2.05
C ASN A 264 6.44 -5.19 3.11
N THR A 265 7.73 -5.45 2.88
CA THR A 265 8.57 -6.30 3.73
C THR A 265 8.68 -5.76 5.17
N VAL A 266 8.92 -4.46 5.32
CA VAL A 266 9.09 -3.84 6.66
C VAL A 266 7.79 -3.78 7.45
N GLN A 267 6.66 -3.53 6.80
CA GLN A 267 5.33 -3.58 7.44
C GLN A 267 5.05 -4.98 7.96
N TYR A 268 5.36 -6.01 7.16
CA TYR A 268 5.18 -7.39 7.59
C TYR A 268 6.12 -7.76 8.75
N GLU A 269 7.39 -7.32 8.71
CA GLU A 269 8.33 -7.50 9.82
C GLU A 269 7.82 -6.86 11.12
N LEU A 270 7.37 -5.60 11.05
CA LEU A 270 6.80 -4.88 12.19
C LEU A 270 5.66 -5.68 12.83
N ILE A 271 4.72 -6.16 12.01
CA ILE A 271 3.58 -6.95 12.48
C ILE A 271 4.04 -8.22 13.19
N LYS A 272 4.98 -8.98 12.60
CA LYS A 272 5.54 -10.19 13.22
C LYS A 272 6.17 -9.89 14.58
N MET A 273 6.88 -8.77 14.69
CA MET A 273 7.49 -8.36 15.95
C MET A 273 6.45 -8.10 17.03
N ILE A 274 5.38 -7.34 16.72
CA ILE A 274 4.36 -6.96 17.72
C ILE A 274 3.37 -8.08 18.03
N SER A 275 3.12 -9.02 17.12
CA SER A 275 2.19 -10.15 17.34
C SER A 275 2.78 -11.25 18.22
N ALA A 276 4.09 -11.40 18.23
CA ALA A 276 4.77 -12.45 18.99
C ALA A 276 4.67 -12.22 20.52
N PRO A 277 4.68 -13.27 21.35
CA PRO A 277 4.73 -14.69 20.97
C PRO A 277 3.35 -15.32 20.78
N LYS A 278 2.26 -14.64 21.16
CA LYS A 278 0.90 -15.22 21.13
C LYS A 278 0.36 -15.39 19.71
N ASN A 279 0.78 -14.53 18.79
CA ASN A 279 0.43 -14.58 17.36
C ASN A 279 -1.08 -14.62 17.11
N ASN A 280 -1.85 -13.86 17.90
CA ASN A 280 -3.27 -13.60 17.66
C ASN A 280 -3.43 -12.57 16.53
N ILE A 281 -2.97 -12.96 15.35
CA ILE A 281 -2.94 -12.12 14.16
C ILE A 281 -4.00 -12.59 13.17
N THR A 282 -4.77 -11.66 12.62
CA THR A 282 -5.73 -11.92 11.55
C THR A 282 -5.39 -11.05 10.36
N VAL A 283 -4.98 -11.66 9.26
CA VAL A 283 -4.70 -10.95 8.01
C VAL A 283 -5.80 -11.23 7.00
N VAL A 284 -6.24 -10.20 6.30
CA VAL A 284 -7.26 -10.28 5.24
C VAL A 284 -6.64 -9.78 3.95
N GLY A 285 -6.77 -10.54 2.87
CA GLY A 285 -6.23 -10.13 1.59
C GLY A 285 -6.82 -10.83 0.38
N ASP A 286 -6.54 -10.24 -0.78
CA ASP A 286 -6.88 -10.76 -2.10
C ASP A 286 -5.73 -10.49 -3.08
N ASP A 287 -5.02 -11.53 -3.51
CA ASP A 287 -3.95 -11.40 -4.50
C ASP A 287 -4.43 -10.87 -5.85
N ASP A 288 -5.68 -11.21 -6.22
CA ASP A 288 -6.29 -10.75 -7.47
C ASP A 288 -6.56 -9.22 -7.46
N GLN A 289 -6.47 -8.57 -6.30
CA GLN A 289 -6.60 -7.12 -6.13
C GLN A 289 -5.26 -6.42 -5.86
N SER A 290 -4.12 -7.13 -5.89
CA SER A 290 -2.81 -6.52 -5.67
C SER A 290 -2.39 -5.63 -6.85
N ILE A 291 -2.70 -4.35 -6.75
CA ILE A 291 -2.38 -3.34 -7.77
C ILE A 291 -1.22 -2.41 -7.37
N TYR A 292 -0.73 -2.52 -6.13
CA TYR A 292 0.33 -1.65 -5.58
C TYR A 292 1.75 -2.24 -5.64
N LYS A 293 2.00 -3.27 -6.48
CA LYS A 293 3.34 -3.87 -6.63
C LYS A 293 4.46 -2.85 -6.92
N PHE A 294 4.14 -1.76 -7.62
CA PHE A 294 5.08 -0.68 -7.91
C PHE A 294 5.52 0.13 -6.68
N ARG A 295 4.82 0.00 -5.54
CA ARG A 295 5.13 0.57 -4.22
C ARG A 295 5.77 -0.44 -3.25
N GLY A 296 6.27 -1.57 -3.76
CA GLY A 296 6.89 -2.60 -2.92
C GLY A 296 5.89 -3.56 -2.25
N ALA A 297 4.60 -3.46 -2.56
CA ALA A 297 3.64 -4.47 -2.13
C ALA A 297 4.03 -5.85 -2.68
N SER A 298 4.02 -6.86 -1.81
CA SER A 298 4.46 -8.21 -2.16
C SER A 298 3.39 -9.24 -1.85
N ILE A 299 2.83 -9.86 -2.89
CA ILE A 299 1.94 -11.04 -2.76
C ILE A 299 2.66 -12.18 -2.02
N ALA A 300 4.00 -12.22 -2.08
CA ALA A 300 4.80 -13.19 -1.34
C ALA A 300 4.53 -13.10 0.18
N ASN A 301 4.12 -11.95 0.72
CA ASN A 301 3.76 -11.82 2.14
C ASN A 301 2.62 -12.75 2.55
N ILE A 302 1.63 -13.00 1.68
CA ILE A 302 0.54 -13.94 1.98
C ILE A 302 1.08 -15.37 2.05
N MET A 303 1.99 -15.72 1.14
CA MET A 303 2.62 -17.04 1.12
C MET A 303 3.59 -17.23 2.30
N ASP A 304 4.37 -16.21 2.62
CA ASP A 304 5.30 -16.19 3.74
C ASP A 304 4.56 -16.19 5.07
N PHE A 305 3.36 -15.60 5.15
CA PHE A 305 2.48 -15.74 6.32
C PHE A 305 2.17 -17.21 6.63
N LYS A 306 1.89 -18.04 5.62
CA LYS A 306 1.65 -19.47 5.86
C LYS A 306 2.92 -20.21 6.30
N LYS A 307 4.10 -19.79 5.83
CA LYS A 307 5.38 -20.36 6.24
C LYS A 307 5.77 -19.96 7.66
N ASP A 308 5.60 -18.68 7.99
CA ASP A 308 5.95 -18.09 9.28
C ASP A 308 4.96 -18.50 10.39
N PHE A 309 3.70 -18.76 10.04
CA PHE A 309 2.64 -19.21 10.95
C PHE A 309 2.09 -20.59 10.53
N PRO A 310 2.87 -21.68 10.71
CA PRO A 310 2.44 -23.03 10.38
C PRO A 310 1.34 -23.47 11.36
N GLY A 311 0.09 -23.49 10.90
CA GLY A 311 -1.10 -23.68 11.74
C GLY A 311 -2.09 -22.51 11.69
N SER A 312 -1.80 -21.48 10.89
CA SER A 312 -2.76 -20.43 10.60
C SER A 312 -4.09 -21.00 10.09
N LYS A 313 -5.19 -20.53 10.68
CA LYS A 313 -6.52 -20.92 10.26
C LYS A 313 -6.86 -20.19 8.97
N GLU A 314 -7.11 -20.95 7.90
CA GLU A 314 -7.52 -20.38 6.63
C GLU A 314 -9.04 -20.33 6.50
N VAL A 315 -9.56 -19.19 6.05
CA VAL A 315 -10.96 -19.00 5.69
C VAL A 315 -11.04 -18.33 4.33
N VAL A 316 -11.71 -18.98 3.37
CA VAL A 316 -11.93 -18.42 2.04
C VAL A 316 -13.37 -17.90 1.95
N LEU A 317 -13.54 -16.63 1.56
CA LEU A 317 -14.84 -16.02 1.31
C LEU A 317 -15.14 -16.05 -0.19
N THR A 318 -16.21 -16.74 -0.58
CA THR A 318 -16.61 -16.92 -1.98
C THR A 318 -17.99 -16.35 -2.32
N GLU A 319 -18.76 -15.95 -1.31
CA GLU A 319 -20.09 -15.34 -1.49
C GLU A 319 -19.94 -13.83 -1.75
N ASN A 320 -20.37 -13.37 -2.91
CA ASN A 320 -20.32 -12.00 -3.36
C ASN A 320 -21.69 -11.31 -3.22
N TYR A 321 -21.69 -10.10 -2.66
CA TYR A 321 -22.90 -9.31 -2.40
C TYR A 321 -22.95 -8.02 -3.23
N ARG A 322 -22.11 -7.88 -4.27
CA ARG A 322 -21.92 -6.63 -5.03
C ARG A 322 -22.30 -6.73 -6.50
N SER A 323 -22.03 -7.87 -7.14
CA SER A 323 -22.09 -8.01 -8.60
C SER A 323 -22.93 -9.23 -8.98
N CYS A 324 -23.67 -9.13 -10.09
CA CYS A 324 -24.41 -10.24 -10.68
C CYS A 324 -23.46 -11.35 -11.17
N GLN A 325 -23.98 -12.57 -11.33
CA GLN A 325 -23.15 -13.73 -11.64
C GLN A 325 -22.41 -13.61 -12.99
N GLU A 326 -23.00 -12.99 -14.01
CA GLU A 326 -22.34 -12.90 -15.34
C GLU A 326 -21.09 -12.01 -15.30
N ILE A 327 -21.11 -10.92 -14.54
CA ILE A 327 -19.92 -10.08 -14.29
C ILE A 327 -18.85 -10.90 -13.56
N LEU A 328 -19.25 -11.67 -12.54
CA LEU A 328 -18.31 -12.50 -11.76
C LEU A 328 -17.66 -13.57 -12.63
N ASP A 329 -18.44 -14.27 -13.46
CA ASP A 329 -17.96 -15.34 -14.34
C ASP A 329 -16.96 -14.82 -15.36
N ILE A 330 -17.24 -13.67 -15.98
CA ILE A 330 -16.34 -13.04 -16.96
C ILE A 330 -15.07 -12.55 -16.27
N SER A 331 -15.20 -11.90 -15.11
CA SER A 331 -14.06 -11.45 -14.31
C SER A 331 -13.17 -12.63 -13.89
N TYR A 332 -13.78 -13.74 -13.48
CA TYR A 332 -13.06 -14.96 -13.10
C TYR A 332 -12.33 -15.59 -14.29
N LYS A 333 -12.98 -15.70 -15.46
CA LYS A 333 -12.32 -16.20 -16.68
C LYS A 333 -11.12 -15.36 -17.10
N PHE A 334 -11.21 -14.04 -16.93
CA PHE A 334 -10.11 -13.12 -17.21
C PHE A 334 -8.97 -13.31 -16.21
N ILE A 335 -9.25 -13.31 -14.90
CA ILE A 335 -8.21 -13.34 -13.89
C ILE A 335 -7.46 -14.68 -13.85
N VAL A 336 -8.12 -15.80 -14.16
CA VAL A 336 -7.52 -17.15 -14.22
C VAL A 336 -6.36 -17.25 -15.22
N GLN A 337 -6.30 -16.36 -16.22
CA GLN A 337 -5.19 -16.31 -17.18
C GLN A 337 -3.83 -15.97 -16.54
N ASN A 338 -3.80 -15.47 -15.30
CA ASN A 338 -2.58 -15.17 -14.56
C ASN A 338 -1.97 -16.39 -13.84
N ASN A 339 -2.60 -17.58 -13.92
CA ASN A 339 -2.02 -18.81 -13.39
C ASN A 339 -0.66 -19.12 -14.04
N PRO A 340 0.31 -19.72 -13.31
CA PRO A 340 0.17 -20.32 -11.98
C PRO A 340 0.37 -19.37 -10.80
N ASN A 341 0.59 -18.08 -11.02
CA ASN A 341 1.03 -17.12 -9.99
C ASN A 341 -0.11 -16.56 -9.11
N ARG A 342 -1.24 -17.27 -9.02
CA ARG A 342 -2.39 -16.88 -8.20
C ARG A 342 -2.45 -17.71 -6.93
N LEU A 343 -2.88 -17.12 -5.82
CA LEU A 343 -3.12 -17.84 -4.56
C LEU A 343 -4.10 -18.99 -4.74
N GLU A 344 -5.07 -18.86 -5.64
CA GLU A 344 -5.99 -19.95 -5.95
C GLU A 344 -5.26 -21.22 -6.38
N HIS A 345 -4.30 -21.06 -7.29
CA HIS A 345 -3.49 -22.15 -7.82
C HIS A 345 -2.42 -22.59 -6.82
N GLU A 346 -1.73 -21.65 -6.17
CA GLU A 346 -0.66 -21.94 -5.21
C GLU A 346 -1.15 -22.61 -3.92
N LEU A 347 -2.34 -22.22 -3.42
CA LEU A 347 -2.94 -22.78 -2.21
C LEU A 347 -3.90 -23.94 -2.49
N GLY A 348 -4.23 -24.21 -3.75
CA GLY A 348 -5.21 -25.23 -4.13
C GLY A 348 -6.61 -24.96 -3.59
N ILE A 349 -6.96 -23.69 -3.41
CA ILE A 349 -8.27 -23.24 -2.92
C ILE A 349 -9.21 -22.95 -4.08
N LYS A 350 -10.51 -22.82 -3.80
CA LYS A 350 -11.50 -22.39 -4.78
C LYS A 350 -11.93 -20.95 -4.47
N LYS A 351 -11.60 -20.01 -5.35
CA LYS A 351 -11.94 -18.57 -5.24
C LYS A 351 -13.06 -18.14 -6.19
N GLU A 352 -13.60 -19.05 -7.00
CA GLU A 352 -14.77 -18.78 -7.85
C GLU A 352 -15.94 -18.21 -7.02
N LEU A 353 -16.36 -16.98 -7.35
CA LEU A 353 -17.34 -16.23 -6.58
C LEU A 353 -18.76 -16.58 -6.99
N LYS A 354 -19.66 -16.61 -6.01
CA LYS A 354 -21.10 -16.81 -6.21
C LYS A 354 -21.86 -15.56 -5.81
N SER A 355 -22.68 -15.03 -6.71
CA SER A 355 -23.52 -13.87 -6.42
C SER A 355 -24.69 -14.25 -5.50
N HIS A 356 -24.98 -13.37 -4.56
CA HIS A 356 -26.23 -13.35 -3.80
C HIS A 356 -27.29 -12.42 -4.39
N LEU A 357 -26.95 -11.69 -5.45
CA LEU A 357 -27.88 -10.83 -6.15
C LEU A 357 -28.61 -11.65 -7.21
N ASP A 358 -29.94 -11.59 -7.17
CA ASP A 358 -30.78 -12.09 -8.25
C ASP A 358 -30.92 -10.97 -9.30
N CYS A 359 -29.95 -10.90 -10.20
CA CYS A 359 -29.91 -9.90 -11.26
C CYS A 359 -29.26 -10.45 -12.51
N GLU A 360 -29.75 -10.00 -13.66
CA GLU A 360 -29.14 -10.25 -14.96
C GLU A 360 -28.26 -9.05 -15.33
N SER A 361 -27.04 -9.32 -15.75
CA SER A 361 -26.10 -8.29 -16.21
C SER A 361 -25.62 -8.52 -17.64
N VAL A 362 -25.60 -7.46 -18.43
CA VAL A 362 -25.13 -7.49 -19.83
C VAL A 362 -23.87 -6.64 -19.96
N ILE A 363 -22.76 -7.28 -20.29
CA ILE A 363 -21.52 -6.58 -20.63
C ILE A 363 -21.59 -6.17 -22.11
N LYS A 364 -21.51 -4.86 -22.35
CA LYS A 364 -21.46 -4.29 -23.69
C LYS A 364 -20.05 -3.78 -23.98
N HIS A 365 -19.52 -4.17 -25.13
CA HIS A 365 -18.27 -3.65 -25.66
C HIS A 365 -18.59 -2.57 -26.70
N ILE A 366 -18.15 -1.34 -26.45
CA ILE A 366 -18.27 -0.20 -27.38
C ILE A 366 -16.87 -0.01 -27.99
N HIS A 367 -16.80 0.06 -29.31
CA HIS A 367 -15.55 0.27 -30.02
C HIS A 367 -15.78 1.29 -31.13
N GLU A 368 -15.08 2.42 -31.03
CA GLU A 368 -15.23 3.57 -31.92
C GLU A 368 -13.92 3.90 -32.64
N ALA A 369 -13.98 4.75 -33.66
CA ALA A 369 -12.83 5.11 -34.49
C ALA A 369 -11.81 6.00 -33.77
N SER A 370 -12.24 6.76 -32.77
CA SER A 370 -11.41 7.68 -31.99
C SER A 370 -11.80 7.69 -30.51
N GLY A 371 -10.91 8.18 -29.65
CA GLY A 371 -11.21 8.35 -28.21
C GLY A 371 -12.27 9.42 -27.95
N GLU A 372 -12.42 10.39 -28.85
CA GLU A 372 -13.49 11.38 -28.80
C GLU A 372 -14.85 10.74 -29.10
N ASP A 373 -14.92 9.90 -30.14
CA ASP A 373 -16.11 9.15 -30.48
C ASP A 373 -16.48 8.15 -29.37
N GLU A 374 -15.49 7.47 -28.76
CA GLU A 374 -15.69 6.59 -27.61
C GLU A 374 -16.30 7.36 -26.43
N ALA A 375 -15.70 8.49 -26.04
CA ALA A 375 -16.19 9.28 -24.92
C ALA A 375 -17.63 9.77 -25.15
N LYS A 376 -17.92 10.21 -26.38
CA LYS A 376 -19.27 10.60 -26.78
C LYS A 376 -20.24 9.41 -26.66
N ALA A 377 -19.91 8.26 -27.24
CA ALA A 377 -20.77 7.07 -27.21
C ALA A 377 -21.04 6.57 -25.79
N VAL A 378 -20.02 6.60 -24.91
CA VAL A 378 -20.17 6.25 -23.49
C VAL A 378 -21.11 7.22 -22.76
N ILE A 379 -20.95 8.53 -22.97
CA ILE A 379 -21.79 9.54 -22.30
C ILE A 379 -23.24 9.48 -22.82
N GLU A 380 -23.43 9.34 -24.13
CA GLU A 380 -24.77 9.12 -24.72
C GLU A 380 -25.43 7.87 -24.14
N LYS A 381 -24.67 6.79 -23.92
CA LYS A 381 -25.18 5.58 -23.27
C LYS A 381 -25.56 5.81 -21.81
N ILE A 382 -24.78 6.57 -21.05
CA ILE A 382 -25.10 6.94 -19.67
C ILE A 382 -26.42 7.73 -19.62
N ILE A 383 -26.59 8.71 -20.51
CA ILE A 383 -27.82 9.51 -20.62
C ILE A 383 -29.01 8.62 -20.98
N GLU A 384 -28.83 7.71 -21.95
CA GLU A 384 -29.87 6.76 -22.35
C GLU A 384 -30.34 5.92 -21.15
N ILE A 385 -29.40 5.29 -20.43
CA ILE A 385 -29.71 4.47 -19.25
C ILE A 385 -30.39 5.30 -18.17
N LYS A 386 -29.87 6.49 -17.87
CA LYS A 386 -30.45 7.40 -16.88
C LYS A 386 -31.89 7.82 -17.21
N ASN A 387 -32.19 7.99 -18.50
CA ASN A 387 -33.53 8.40 -18.94
C ASN A 387 -34.50 7.22 -19.02
N SER A 388 -34.01 6.01 -19.30
CA SER A 388 -34.85 4.80 -19.41
C SER A 388 -35.06 4.09 -18.08
N GLU A 389 -34.12 4.21 -17.14
CA GLU A 389 -34.12 3.54 -15.84
C GLU A 389 -34.13 4.58 -14.71
N ASP A 390 -34.66 4.20 -13.54
CA ASP A 390 -34.65 5.06 -12.35
C ASP A 390 -33.25 5.08 -11.71
N LYS A 391 -32.33 5.83 -12.32
CA LYS A 391 -30.91 5.94 -11.93
C LYS A 391 -30.48 7.38 -11.66
N GLU A 392 -29.66 7.56 -10.64
CA GLU A 392 -29.03 8.84 -10.32
C GLU A 392 -27.68 8.99 -11.03
N TRP A 393 -27.16 10.22 -11.14
CA TRP A 393 -25.82 10.43 -11.72
C TRP A 393 -24.72 9.73 -10.93
N SER A 394 -24.92 9.56 -9.62
CA SER A 394 -24.05 8.85 -8.69
C SER A 394 -24.00 7.33 -8.91
N ASP A 395 -24.92 6.76 -9.69
CA ASP A 395 -24.91 5.33 -10.01
C ASP A 395 -23.90 4.98 -11.12
N PHE A 396 -23.34 5.99 -11.80
CA PHE A 396 -22.41 5.82 -12.90
C PHE A 396 -20.96 6.12 -12.49
N ALA A 397 -20.04 5.28 -12.93
CA ALA A 397 -18.61 5.48 -12.75
C ALA A 397 -17.87 5.22 -14.06
N ILE A 398 -16.97 6.14 -14.43
CA ILE A 398 -16.04 5.98 -15.56
C ILE A 398 -14.66 5.67 -14.99
N LEU A 399 -14.18 4.45 -15.22
CA LEU A 399 -12.88 3.99 -14.77
C LEU A 399 -11.88 4.03 -15.92
N ILE A 400 -10.78 4.74 -15.72
CA ILE A 400 -9.75 4.98 -16.74
C ILE A 400 -8.38 4.51 -16.24
N ARG A 401 -7.50 4.13 -17.17
CA ARG A 401 -6.16 3.62 -16.84
C ARG A 401 -5.19 4.73 -16.42
N ALA A 402 -5.30 5.90 -17.04
CA ALA A 402 -4.42 7.05 -16.84
C ALA A 402 -5.25 8.33 -16.70
N ASN A 403 -4.85 9.24 -15.80
CA ASN A 403 -5.59 10.48 -15.54
C ASN A 403 -5.73 11.37 -16.79
N SER A 404 -4.76 11.34 -17.71
CA SER A 404 -4.82 12.09 -18.97
C SER A 404 -5.98 11.65 -19.86
N SER A 405 -6.40 10.37 -19.79
CA SER A 405 -7.56 9.88 -20.52
C SER A 405 -8.87 10.47 -20.00
N ALA A 406 -8.90 11.03 -18.78
CA ALA A 406 -10.10 11.65 -18.21
C ALA A 406 -10.53 12.91 -18.96
N GLU A 407 -9.56 13.65 -19.52
CA GLU A 407 -9.77 14.99 -20.07
C GLU A 407 -10.81 14.98 -21.20
N ILE A 408 -10.80 13.93 -22.02
CA ILE A 408 -11.76 13.74 -23.11
C ILE A 408 -13.17 13.57 -22.55
N PHE A 409 -13.38 12.65 -21.60
CA PHE A 409 -14.69 12.45 -20.96
C PHE A 409 -15.17 13.71 -20.22
N ILE A 410 -14.28 14.39 -19.49
CA ILE A 410 -14.59 15.64 -18.78
C ILE A 410 -15.05 16.74 -19.73
N SER A 411 -14.39 16.88 -20.89
CA SER A 411 -14.77 17.86 -21.90
C SER A 411 -16.21 17.64 -22.37
N TYR A 412 -16.57 16.40 -22.70
CA TYR A 412 -17.93 16.05 -23.14
C TYR A 412 -18.98 16.17 -22.02
N LEU A 413 -18.65 15.77 -20.79
CA LEU A 413 -19.55 15.95 -19.63
C LEU A 413 -19.88 17.43 -19.41
N ASN A 414 -18.87 18.32 -19.53
CA ASN A 414 -19.09 19.76 -19.47
C ASN A 414 -19.94 20.30 -20.63
N GLN A 415 -19.70 19.83 -21.86
CA GLN A 415 -20.49 20.24 -23.02
C GLN A 415 -21.98 19.88 -22.89
N MET A 416 -22.28 18.80 -22.17
CA MET A 416 -23.64 18.29 -21.95
C MET A 416 -24.23 18.72 -20.60
N ASP A 417 -23.56 19.60 -19.86
CA ASP A 417 -23.95 20.07 -18.51
C ASP A 417 -24.24 18.92 -17.52
N ILE A 418 -23.50 17.80 -17.63
CA ILE A 418 -23.66 16.64 -16.75
C ILE A 418 -22.79 16.81 -15.50
N PRO A 419 -23.37 16.70 -14.29
CA PRO A 419 -22.59 16.80 -13.05
C PRO A 419 -21.65 15.60 -12.93
N TYR A 420 -20.39 15.86 -12.60
CA TYR A 420 -19.38 14.82 -12.39
C TYR A 420 -18.46 15.15 -11.22
N GLN A 421 -17.87 14.10 -10.63
CA GLN A 421 -16.82 14.22 -9.65
C GLN A 421 -15.56 13.51 -10.15
N PHE A 422 -14.46 14.26 -10.30
CA PHE A 422 -13.18 13.69 -10.70
C PHE A 422 -12.33 13.35 -9.47
N LEU A 423 -12.22 12.06 -9.17
CA LEU A 423 -11.45 11.54 -8.04
C LEU A 423 -9.99 11.27 -8.44
N ALA A 424 -9.20 12.33 -8.65
CA ALA A 424 -7.75 12.19 -8.76
C ALA A 424 -7.08 12.35 -7.40
N MET A 425 -6.38 11.30 -6.93
CA MET A 425 -5.58 11.31 -5.69
C MET A 425 -4.51 12.42 -5.65
N LYS A 426 -4.25 13.09 -6.76
CA LYS A 426 -3.21 14.12 -6.94
C LYS A 426 -3.74 15.46 -7.44
N GLY A 427 -5.06 15.65 -7.55
CA GLY A 427 -5.63 16.73 -8.36
C GLY A 427 -5.59 18.13 -7.75
N LEU A 428 -5.95 18.28 -6.47
CA LEU A 428 -6.12 19.61 -5.87
C LEU A 428 -4.79 20.22 -5.37
N TYR A 429 -4.05 19.48 -4.54
CA TYR A 429 -2.82 19.97 -3.90
C TYR A 429 -1.64 20.15 -4.86
N ASN A 430 -1.68 19.54 -6.05
CA ASN A 430 -0.65 19.75 -7.08
C ASN A 430 -1.03 20.86 -8.07
N LYS A 431 -2.20 21.51 -7.93
CA LYS A 431 -2.48 22.69 -8.75
C LYS A 431 -1.47 23.76 -8.38
N PRO A 432 -0.82 24.42 -9.36
CA PRO A 432 0.18 25.46 -9.09
C PRO A 432 -0.30 26.49 -8.06
N ILE A 433 -1.56 26.95 -8.17
CA ILE A 433 -2.13 27.92 -7.23
C ILE A 433 -2.30 27.39 -5.80
N ILE A 434 -2.60 26.10 -5.63
CA ILE A 434 -2.72 25.50 -4.30
C ILE A 434 -1.32 25.29 -3.72
N LEU A 435 -0.34 24.89 -4.53
CA LEU A 435 1.06 24.82 -4.12
C LEU A 435 1.59 26.20 -3.69
N ASP A 436 1.27 27.26 -4.44
CA ASP A 436 1.66 28.64 -4.12
C ASP A 436 1.05 29.09 -2.78
N ILE A 437 -0.26 28.86 -2.58
CA ILE A 437 -0.96 29.20 -1.34
C ILE A 437 -0.42 28.40 -0.14
N VAL A 438 -0.24 27.09 -0.29
CA VAL A 438 0.30 26.23 0.77
C VAL A 438 1.74 26.62 1.11
N SER A 439 2.56 26.94 0.10
CA SER A 439 3.92 27.43 0.32
C SER A 439 3.93 28.77 1.06
N TYR A 440 2.99 29.66 0.75
CA TYR A 440 2.83 30.94 1.44
C TYR A 440 2.41 30.76 2.91
N PHE A 441 1.45 29.88 3.20
CA PHE A 441 1.06 29.58 4.58
C PHE A 441 2.19 28.89 5.36
N LYS A 442 2.90 27.94 4.74
CA LYS A 442 4.06 27.30 5.37
C LYS A 442 5.18 28.31 5.66
N LEU A 443 5.39 29.32 4.81
CA LEU A 443 6.34 30.40 5.07
C LEU A 443 5.94 31.22 6.31
N LEU A 444 4.64 31.49 6.48
CA LEU A 444 4.12 32.24 7.63
C LEU A 444 4.14 31.44 8.94
N ASP A 445 3.97 30.12 8.87
CA ASP A 445 3.97 29.21 10.03
C ASP A 445 5.39 28.84 10.51
N ASN A 446 6.38 28.88 9.60
CA ASN A 446 7.80 28.62 9.90
C ASN A 446 8.59 29.90 10.31
N TYR A 447 7.95 30.92 10.87
CA TYR A 447 8.60 32.17 11.32
C TYR A 447 8.64 32.34 12.84
#